data_AF-A0A9P8N3W4-F1
#
_entry.id   AF-A0A9P8N3W4-F1
#
_cell.length_a   1.000
_cell.length_b   1.000
_cell.length_c   1.000
_cell.angle_alpha   90.00
_cell.angle_beta   90.00
_cell.angle_gamma   90.00
#
_symmetry.space_group_name_H-M   'P 1'
#
loop_
_entity.id
_entity.type
_entity.pdbx_description
1 polymer ?
#
loop_
_entity_poly.entity_id
_entity_poly.type
_entity_poly.pdbx_seq_one_letter_code
_entity_poly.pdbx_strand_id
1 'polypeptide(L)'
;MDSHSTSSSPGLLLVTMRPHASPASRARFRDWYNNEHGPDRLRLPDIFANGLRYRSLSLSDDEKDSTDLFMALYDVPLMHRLAEPAYTSLRARRSPREAEIIAADVDDLRRDLFDLVWTSQVSFFVPLEKLADDEAHAIVTVAEQVTPSEGDDYRAWFVDEHVPTLAQGAGWLRSRLFKTSSLGQQETVVYLGLHDYAKHKGDTPSTDMARRIDVLAENRRTWSLFYVFGPAPRDLGAVSLNPDPAAFTSPDGRTSTVRSPSPVISSYITTKDSLTIPYRLQGNPAPDAPVVAFSNSLLTSLHMWDPLVDLLKQKRPDLRILRYDTRGRHPIPQPPHAATFATLTADLLQLLDSLHIPRLYALVGVSVGGATALSFAINHPTRLRKFIACDFNSASTPANTQAWQDRVPSPAGSTPPAWKRPISSSG
;
A
#
# COMPACT_ATOMS: atom_id res chain seq x y z
N MET A 1 24.23 -31.20 -17.61
CA MET A 1 24.20 -30.16 -16.56
C MET A 1 24.20 -28.83 -17.28
N ASP A 2 23.05 -28.44 -17.81
CA ASP A 2 22.93 -27.14 -18.45
C ASP A 2 22.50 -26.16 -17.37
N SER A 3 23.45 -25.31 -16.98
CA SER A 3 23.19 -24.15 -16.14
C SER A 3 22.32 -23.19 -16.94
N HIS A 4 20.99 -23.30 -16.78
CA HIS A 4 20.10 -22.20 -17.07
C HIS A 4 20.54 -21.02 -16.19
N SER A 5 21.32 -20.13 -16.79
CA SER A 5 21.50 -18.78 -16.31
C SER A 5 20.10 -18.17 -16.22
N THR A 6 19.51 -18.18 -15.03
CA THR A 6 18.29 -17.46 -14.70
C THR A 6 18.62 -15.98 -14.71
N SER A 7 18.75 -15.41 -15.92
CA SER A 7 18.78 -13.98 -16.15
C SER A 7 17.62 -13.36 -15.38
N SER A 8 17.94 -12.61 -14.32
CA SER A 8 16.96 -12.02 -13.43
C SER A 8 16.36 -10.76 -14.06
N SER A 9 15.47 -10.92 -15.02
CA SER A 9 14.76 -9.80 -15.62
C SER A 9 13.76 -9.20 -14.62
N PRO A 10 13.65 -7.87 -14.55
CA PRO A 10 12.49 -7.23 -13.98
C PRO A 10 11.27 -7.51 -14.85
N GLY A 11 10.09 -7.46 -14.26
CA GLY A 11 8.85 -7.72 -14.96
C GLY A 11 7.64 -7.28 -14.19
N LEU A 12 6.51 -7.91 -14.50
CA LEU A 12 5.19 -7.50 -14.07
C LEU A 12 4.33 -8.73 -13.76
N LEU A 13 3.69 -8.70 -12.60
CA LEU A 13 2.50 -9.52 -12.33
C LEU A 13 1.27 -8.67 -12.63
N LEU A 14 0.53 -9.03 -13.69
CA LEU A 14 -0.75 -8.42 -14.04
C LEU A 14 -1.88 -9.35 -13.58
N VAL A 15 -2.83 -8.80 -12.84
CA VAL A 15 -4.01 -9.54 -12.36
C VAL A 15 -5.26 -8.79 -12.78
N THR A 16 -6.16 -9.46 -13.50
CA THR A 16 -7.49 -8.92 -13.77
C THR A 16 -8.55 -9.72 -13.03
N MET A 17 -9.51 -9.02 -12.43
CA MET A 17 -10.60 -9.61 -11.67
C MET A 17 -11.91 -8.91 -11.96
N ARG A 18 -12.97 -9.69 -12.13
CA ARG A 18 -14.35 -9.21 -12.17
C ARG A 18 -15.08 -9.71 -10.92
N PRO A 19 -15.36 -8.85 -9.93
CA PRO A 19 -16.22 -9.23 -8.83
C PRO A 19 -17.64 -9.47 -9.31
N HIS A 20 -18.35 -10.33 -8.60
CA HIS A 20 -19.76 -10.59 -8.82
C HIS A 20 -20.58 -9.30 -8.75
N ALA A 21 -21.60 -9.18 -9.61
CA ALA A 21 -22.34 -7.94 -9.83
C ALA A 21 -23.15 -7.45 -8.60
N SER A 22 -23.29 -8.27 -7.55
CA SER A 22 -24.00 -7.88 -6.35
C SER A 22 -23.24 -6.77 -5.58
N PRO A 23 -23.94 -5.77 -5.01
CA PRO A 23 -23.29 -4.75 -4.17
C PRO A 23 -22.53 -5.33 -2.98
N ALA A 24 -23.05 -6.40 -2.39
CA ALA A 24 -22.42 -7.11 -1.28
C ALA A 24 -21.08 -7.71 -1.68
N SER A 25 -21.05 -8.46 -2.79
CA SER A 25 -19.84 -9.06 -3.34
C SER A 25 -18.79 -8.01 -3.70
N ARG A 26 -19.19 -6.91 -4.34
CA ARG A 26 -18.26 -5.79 -4.63
C ARG A 26 -17.66 -5.17 -3.37
N ALA A 27 -18.44 -5.02 -2.32
CA ALA A 27 -17.96 -4.47 -1.05
C ALA A 27 -16.98 -5.43 -0.35
N ARG A 28 -17.31 -6.74 -0.28
CA ARG A 28 -16.40 -7.78 0.25
C ARG A 28 -15.11 -7.85 -0.55
N PHE A 29 -15.22 -7.88 -1.88
CA PHE A 29 -14.07 -7.85 -2.80
C PHE A 29 -13.18 -6.64 -2.57
N ARG A 30 -13.75 -5.44 -2.44
CA ARG A 30 -12.97 -4.22 -2.20
C ARG A 30 -12.20 -4.30 -0.88
N ASP A 31 -12.88 -4.68 0.21
CA ASP A 31 -12.28 -4.77 1.54
C ASP A 31 -11.17 -5.82 1.59
N TRP A 32 -11.43 -7.03 1.10
CA TRP A 32 -10.41 -8.07 0.98
C TRP A 32 -9.21 -7.61 0.16
N TYR A 33 -9.43 -7.02 -1.02
CA TYR A 33 -8.31 -6.66 -1.88
C TYR A 33 -7.45 -5.56 -1.24
N ASN A 34 -8.07 -4.51 -0.68
CA ASN A 34 -7.37 -3.34 -0.17
C ASN A 34 -6.78 -3.53 1.24
N ASN A 35 -7.39 -4.36 2.09
CA ASN A 35 -7.01 -4.49 3.49
C ASN A 35 -6.38 -5.85 3.86
N GLU A 36 -6.35 -6.81 2.94
CA GLU A 36 -5.75 -8.14 3.14
C GLU A 36 -4.85 -8.52 1.96
N HIS A 37 -5.42 -8.75 0.78
CA HIS A 37 -4.73 -9.36 -0.37
C HIS A 37 -3.55 -8.53 -0.90
N GLY A 38 -3.77 -7.22 -1.08
CA GLY A 38 -2.74 -6.27 -1.52
C GLY A 38 -1.65 -6.12 -0.46
N PRO A 39 -1.99 -5.68 0.77
CA PRO A 39 -1.02 -5.55 1.85
C PRO A 39 -0.13 -6.77 2.07
N ASP A 40 -0.66 -7.99 2.01
CA ASP A 40 0.13 -9.21 2.18
C ASP A 40 1.19 -9.43 1.09
N ARG A 41 0.93 -8.97 -0.14
CA ARG A 41 1.94 -8.93 -1.21
C ARG A 41 2.97 -7.86 -0.95
N LEU A 42 2.54 -6.67 -0.57
CA LEU A 42 3.44 -5.52 -0.36
C LEU A 42 4.31 -5.66 0.89
N ARG A 43 4.02 -6.65 1.76
CA ARG A 43 4.90 -7.10 2.85
C ARG A 43 6.06 -7.98 2.37
N LEU A 44 6.15 -8.29 1.08
CA LEU A 44 7.28 -8.99 0.44
C LEU A 44 8.06 -7.99 -0.44
N PRO A 45 8.80 -7.02 0.15
CA PRO A 45 9.45 -5.94 -0.61
C PRO A 45 10.56 -6.44 -1.54
N ASP A 46 11.13 -7.62 -1.27
CA ASP A 46 12.12 -8.26 -2.15
C ASP A 46 11.50 -8.85 -3.43
N ILE A 47 10.16 -8.92 -3.49
CA ILE A 47 9.41 -9.50 -4.61
C ILE A 47 8.63 -8.42 -5.35
N PHE A 48 7.93 -7.55 -4.62
CA PHE A 48 7.09 -6.50 -5.20
C PHE A 48 7.62 -5.12 -4.82
N ALA A 49 7.96 -4.31 -5.83
CA ALA A 49 8.39 -2.93 -5.62
C ALA A 49 7.20 -2.00 -5.35
N ASN A 50 6.05 -2.31 -5.94
CA ASN A 50 4.81 -1.55 -5.81
C ASN A 50 3.58 -2.43 -6.02
N GLY A 51 2.42 -1.81 -5.87
CA GLY A 51 1.16 -2.39 -6.26
C GLY A 51 0.16 -1.30 -6.60
N LEU A 52 -0.44 -1.39 -7.78
CA LEU A 52 -1.28 -0.36 -8.36
C LEU A 52 -2.63 -0.97 -8.73
N ARG A 53 -3.73 -0.34 -8.31
CA ARG A 53 -5.10 -0.84 -8.53
C ARG A 53 -5.88 0.09 -9.44
N TYR A 54 -6.43 -0.51 -10.48
CA TYR A 54 -7.12 0.17 -11.55
C TYR A 54 -8.54 -0.34 -11.72
N ARG A 55 -9.41 0.54 -12.23
CA ARG A 55 -10.77 0.22 -12.66
C ARG A 55 -10.89 0.53 -14.15
N SER A 56 -11.54 -0.36 -14.90
CA SER A 56 -11.78 -0.14 -16.33
C SER A 56 -12.65 1.10 -16.55
N LEU A 57 -12.32 1.90 -17.56
CA LEU A 57 -13.06 3.11 -17.94
C LEU A 57 -14.13 2.88 -19.03
N SER A 58 -14.44 1.63 -19.38
CA SER A 58 -15.27 1.22 -20.54
C SER A 58 -14.63 1.58 -21.89
N LEU A 59 -14.72 0.67 -22.86
CA LEU A 59 -14.25 0.87 -24.23
C LEU A 59 -15.10 0.19 -25.32
N SER A 60 -16.28 -0.35 -25.03
CA SER A 60 -17.13 -0.89 -26.10
C SER A 60 -18.63 -0.72 -25.83
N ASP A 61 -19.39 -0.64 -26.92
CA ASP A 61 -20.86 -0.61 -26.95
C ASP A 61 -21.52 -1.93 -26.48
N ASP A 62 -20.72 -2.91 -26.06
CA ASP A 62 -21.19 -4.19 -25.50
C ASP A 62 -21.35 -4.10 -23.96
N GLU A 63 -22.59 -4.26 -23.47
CA GLU A 63 -22.93 -4.24 -22.03
C GLU A 63 -22.13 -5.23 -21.15
N LYS A 64 -21.53 -6.27 -21.75
CA LYS A 64 -20.67 -7.23 -21.05
C LYS A 64 -19.32 -6.63 -20.63
N ASP A 65 -18.95 -5.47 -21.17
CA ASP A 65 -17.68 -4.81 -20.91
C ASP A 65 -17.76 -3.68 -19.86
N SER A 66 -18.43 -4.01 -18.76
CA SER A 66 -18.76 -3.03 -17.72
C SER A 66 -17.54 -2.46 -16.99
N THR A 67 -17.75 -1.31 -16.35
CA THR A 67 -16.84 -0.71 -15.35
C THR A 67 -16.57 -1.61 -14.13
N ASP A 68 -17.07 -2.85 -14.10
CA ASP A 68 -16.82 -3.82 -13.03
C ASP A 68 -15.59 -4.70 -13.29
N LEU A 69 -14.76 -4.39 -14.27
CA LEU A 69 -13.44 -5.03 -14.41
C LEU A 69 -12.36 -4.23 -13.66
N PHE A 70 -11.58 -4.94 -12.85
CA PHE A 70 -10.46 -4.40 -12.10
C PHE A 70 -9.15 -5.00 -12.57
N MET A 71 -8.09 -4.19 -12.55
CA MET A 71 -6.71 -4.63 -12.80
C MET A 71 -5.85 -4.26 -11.61
N ALA A 72 -4.96 -5.17 -11.22
CA ALA A 72 -3.87 -4.89 -10.32
C ALA A 72 -2.55 -5.18 -11.02
N LEU A 73 -1.63 -4.23 -10.91
CA LEU A 73 -0.27 -4.33 -11.43
C LEU A 73 0.70 -4.36 -10.27
N TYR A 74 1.64 -5.29 -10.29
CA TYR A 74 2.76 -5.33 -9.35
C TYR A 74 4.05 -5.40 -10.13
N ASP A 75 4.88 -4.37 -10.01
CA ASP A 75 6.23 -4.39 -10.58
C ASP A 75 7.11 -5.35 -9.76
N VAL A 76 7.77 -6.28 -10.45
CA VAL A 76 8.57 -7.35 -9.86
C VAL A 76 10.02 -7.15 -10.25
N PRO A 77 10.90 -6.69 -9.33
CA PRO A 77 12.30 -6.42 -9.67
C PRO A 77 13.07 -7.63 -10.18
N LEU A 78 12.71 -8.83 -9.70
CA LEU A 78 13.36 -10.09 -10.04
C LEU A 78 12.30 -11.18 -10.26
N MET A 79 11.97 -11.46 -11.52
CA MET A 79 10.85 -12.35 -11.87
C MET A 79 10.95 -13.76 -11.27
N HIS A 80 12.16 -14.32 -11.15
CA HIS A 80 12.37 -15.66 -10.56
C HIS A 80 11.85 -15.78 -9.11
N ARG A 81 11.76 -14.68 -8.35
CA ARG A 81 11.24 -14.67 -6.98
C ARG A 81 9.78 -15.14 -6.90
N LEU A 82 9.01 -15.02 -7.99
CA LEU A 82 7.64 -15.53 -8.06
C LEU A 82 7.55 -17.07 -8.09
N ALA A 83 8.65 -17.77 -8.35
CA ALA A 83 8.70 -19.23 -8.24
C ALA A 83 9.11 -19.71 -6.83
N GLU A 84 9.58 -18.81 -5.97
CA GLU A 84 10.13 -19.17 -4.65
C GLU A 84 9.04 -19.41 -3.60
N PRO A 85 9.32 -20.21 -2.56
CA PRO A 85 8.40 -20.44 -1.43
C PRO A 85 7.91 -19.15 -0.75
N ALA A 86 8.74 -18.10 -0.73
CA ALA A 86 8.38 -16.81 -0.15
C ALA A 86 7.09 -16.23 -0.75
N TYR A 87 6.90 -16.31 -2.07
CA TYR A 87 5.67 -15.88 -2.74
C TYR A 87 4.63 -17.00 -2.88
N THR A 88 5.04 -18.19 -3.33
CA THR A 88 4.09 -19.28 -3.63
C THR A 88 3.33 -19.75 -2.38
N SER A 89 3.95 -19.65 -1.20
CA SER A 89 3.31 -19.97 0.07
C SER A 89 2.18 -19.01 0.47
N LEU A 90 2.10 -17.79 -0.08
CA LEU A 90 0.96 -16.89 0.16
C LEU A 90 -0.34 -17.55 -0.30
N ARG A 91 -0.33 -18.21 -1.46
CA ARG A 91 -1.51 -18.93 -1.97
C ARG A 91 -1.81 -20.19 -1.16
N ALA A 92 -0.76 -20.89 -0.71
CA ALA A 92 -0.89 -22.10 0.09
C ALA A 92 -1.42 -21.82 1.51
N ARG A 93 -1.11 -20.64 2.06
CA ARG A 93 -1.49 -20.20 3.42
C ARG A 93 -2.56 -19.12 3.43
N ARG A 94 -3.31 -18.96 2.33
CA ARG A 94 -4.36 -17.95 2.24
C ARG A 94 -5.38 -18.12 3.36
N SER A 95 -5.97 -17.03 3.83
CA SER A 95 -6.99 -17.10 4.88
C SER A 95 -8.26 -17.80 4.37
N PRO A 96 -9.09 -18.37 5.25
CA PRO A 96 -10.41 -18.88 4.89
C PRO A 96 -11.28 -17.82 4.20
N ARG A 97 -11.16 -16.56 4.63
CA ARG A 97 -11.87 -15.41 4.05
C ARG A 97 -11.44 -15.15 2.61
N GLU A 98 -10.14 -15.14 2.32
CA GLU A 98 -9.64 -14.99 0.95
C GLU A 98 -10.14 -16.13 0.06
N ALA A 99 -10.10 -17.37 0.56
CA ALA A 99 -10.62 -18.53 -0.19
C ALA A 99 -12.11 -18.38 -0.51
N GLU A 100 -12.92 -17.97 0.47
CA GLU A 100 -14.37 -17.73 0.31
C GLU A 100 -14.63 -16.62 -0.72
N ILE A 101 -14.00 -15.46 -0.58
CA ILE A 101 -14.25 -14.31 -1.47
C ILE A 101 -13.84 -14.63 -2.91
N ILE A 102 -12.69 -15.29 -3.11
CA ILE A 102 -12.29 -15.73 -4.46
C ILE A 102 -13.32 -16.70 -5.06
N ALA A 103 -13.89 -17.60 -4.25
CA ALA A 103 -14.83 -18.61 -4.73
C ALA A 103 -16.27 -18.07 -4.94
N ALA A 104 -16.71 -17.14 -4.10
CA ALA A 104 -18.11 -16.70 -4.04
C ALA A 104 -18.35 -15.31 -4.65
N ASP A 105 -17.32 -14.44 -4.72
CA ASP A 105 -17.48 -13.05 -5.12
C ASP A 105 -16.65 -12.65 -6.35
N VAL A 106 -15.91 -13.57 -6.97
CA VAL A 106 -15.08 -13.29 -8.15
C VAL A 106 -15.51 -14.20 -9.29
N ASP A 107 -16.17 -13.62 -10.29
CA ASP A 107 -16.67 -14.34 -11.46
C ASP A 107 -15.51 -14.70 -12.40
N ASP A 108 -14.59 -13.76 -12.62
CA ASP A 108 -13.43 -13.93 -13.50
C ASP A 108 -12.14 -13.54 -12.79
N LEU A 109 -11.10 -14.38 -12.94
CA LEU A 109 -9.78 -14.15 -12.39
C LEU A 109 -8.70 -14.63 -13.37
N ARG A 110 -7.95 -13.68 -13.92
CA ARG A 110 -6.80 -13.97 -14.78
C ARG A 110 -5.52 -13.39 -14.17
N ARG A 111 -4.43 -14.13 -14.31
CA ARG A 111 -3.09 -13.74 -13.87
C ARG A 111 -2.11 -13.98 -15.00
N ASP A 112 -1.41 -12.93 -15.40
CA ASP A 112 -0.43 -12.97 -16.47
C ASP A 112 0.92 -12.48 -15.92
N LEU A 113 2.00 -13.09 -16.41
CA LEU A 113 3.37 -12.75 -16.04
C LEU A 113 4.07 -12.24 -17.30
N PHE A 114 4.70 -11.07 -17.19
CA PHE A 114 5.44 -10.48 -18.29
C PHE A 114 6.84 -10.03 -17.85
N ASP A 115 7.83 -10.25 -18.71
CA ASP A 115 9.18 -9.71 -18.57
C ASP A 115 9.24 -8.30 -19.18
N LEU A 116 9.90 -7.37 -18.50
CA LEU A 116 10.08 -6.01 -19.01
C LEU A 116 11.10 -6.01 -20.16
N VAL A 117 10.69 -5.46 -21.30
CA VAL A 117 11.51 -5.40 -22.52
C VAL A 117 12.03 -3.99 -22.78
N TRP A 118 11.23 -2.97 -22.48
CA TRP A 118 11.58 -1.58 -22.76
C TRP A 118 10.74 -0.59 -21.95
N THR A 119 11.28 0.59 -21.68
CA THR A 119 10.55 1.69 -21.01
C THR A 119 11.05 3.05 -21.51
N SER A 120 10.14 4.03 -21.58
CA SER A 120 10.44 5.45 -21.78
C SER A 120 9.46 6.31 -20.99
N GLN A 121 9.89 7.47 -20.52
CA GLN A 121 9.10 8.36 -19.70
C GLN A 121 9.57 9.81 -19.83
N VAL A 122 8.70 10.74 -19.46
CA VAL A 122 9.07 12.16 -19.30
C VAL A 122 10.08 12.33 -18.16
N SER A 123 10.93 13.35 -18.25
CA SER A 123 12.01 13.59 -17.27
C SER A 123 11.50 13.94 -15.87
N PHE A 124 10.29 14.48 -15.75
CA PHE A 124 9.62 14.84 -14.50
C PHE A 124 8.63 13.77 -14.01
N PHE A 125 8.70 12.55 -14.54
CA PHE A 125 7.81 11.47 -14.15
C PHE A 125 7.97 11.13 -12.66
N VAL A 126 6.87 11.18 -11.93
CA VAL A 126 6.80 10.73 -10.53
C VAL A 126 6.32 9.26 -10.54
N PRO A 127 7.05 8.31 -9.92
CA PRO A 127 6.59 6.94 -9.82
C PRO A 127 5.20 6.85 -9.21
N LEU A 128 4.32 6.05 -9.82
CA LEU A 128 2.90 6.02 -9.47
C LEU A 128 2.66 5.60 -8.03
N GLU A 129 3.54 4.78 -7.45
CA GLU A 129 3.47 4.39 -6.04
C GLU A 129 3.77 5.50 -5.03
N LYS A 130 4.28 6.65 -5.50
CA LYS A 130 4.54 7.84 -4.67
C LYS A 130 3.39 8.84 -4.68
N LEU A 131 2.39 8.63 -5.52
CA LEU A 131 1.25 9.52 -5.62
C LEU A 131 0.33 9.39 -4.40
N ALA A 132 -0.22 10.52 -3.97
CA ALA A 132 -1.37 10.52 -3.07
C ALA A 132 -2.61 9.92 -3.79
N ASP A 133 -3.61 9.47 -3.05
CA ASP A 133 -4.79 8.80 -3.64
C ASP A 133 -5.53 9.73 -4.64
N ASP A 134 -5.63 11.03 -4.37
CA ASP A 134 -6.23 12.03 -5.27
C ASP A 134 -5.42 12.28 -6.53
N GLU A 135 -4.08 12.33 -6.43
CA GLU A 135 -3.18 12.39 -7.57
C GLU A 135 -3.26 11.11 -8.42
N ALA A 136 -3.38 9.94 -7.77
CA ALA A 136 -3.53 8.67 -8.44
C ALA A 136 -4.82 8.61 -9.28
N HIS A 137 -5.92 9.20 -8.80
CA HIS A 137 -7.17 9.34 -9.58
C HIS A 137 -7.03 10.19 -10.85
N ALA A 138 -5.95 10.99 -10.96
CA ALA A 138 -5.63 11.76 -12.15
C ALA A 138 -4.77 10.96 -13.16
N ILE A 139 -4.50 9.67 -12.93
CA ILE A 139 -3.75 8.82 -13.85
C ILE A 139 -4.67 7.89 -14.63
N VAL A 140 -4.51 7.90 -15.95
CA VAL A 140 -5.15 6.97 -16.89
C VAL A 140 -4.06 6.11 -17.51
N THR A 141 -4.27 4.79 -17.56
CA THR A 141 -3.36 3.85 -18.20
C THR A 141 -4.08 3.14 -19.33
N VAL A 142 -3.52 3.18 -20.54
CA VAL A 142 -3.95 2.34 -21.67
C VAL A 142 -3.09 1.08 -21.67
N ALA A 143 -3.73 -0.08 -21.57
CA ALA A 143 -3.09 -1.38 -21.65
C ALA A 143 -3.47 -2.06 -22.97
N GLU A 144 -2.48 -2.49 -23.72
CA GLU A 144 -2.65 -3.11 -25.03
C GLU A 144 -1.91 -4.44 -25.06
N GLN A 145 -2.63 -5.54 -25.27
CA GLN A 145 -2.07 -6.87 -25.46
C GLN A 145 -2.12 -7.22 -26.94
N VAL A 146 -0.97 -7.55 -27.53
CA VAL A 146 -0.85 -7.88 -28.95
C VAL A 146 -0.12 -9.21 -29.11
N THR A 147 -0.69 -10.09 -29.93
CA THR A 147 -0.02 -11.28 -30.44
C THR A 147 0.46 -10.97 -31.86
N PRO A 148 1.77 -10.76 -32.10
CA PRO A 148 2.28 -10.47 -33.43
C PRO A 148 2.28 -11.72 -34.31
N SER A 149 2.23 -11.52 -35.63
CA SER A 149 2.51 -12.57 -36.61
C SER A 149 3.97 -13.02 -36.57
N GLU A 150 4.24 -14.23 -37.03
CA GLU A 150 5.59 -14.79 -37.05
C GLU A 150 6.50 -14.00 -38.02
N GLY A 151 7.69 -13.59 -37.54
CA GLY A 151 8.67 -12.83 -38.33
C GLY A 151 8.63 -11.31 -38.16
N ASP A 152 7.59 -10.76 -37.55
CA ASP A 152 7.47 -9.32 -37.33
C ASP A 152 8.23 -8.85 -36.07
N ASP A 153 9.05 -7.81 -36.21
CA ASP A 153 9.71 -7.15 -35.07
C ASP A 153 8.76 -6.12 -34.42
N TYR A 154 7.78 -6.64 -33.68
CA TYR A 154 6.83 -5.83 -32.93
C TYR A 154 7.53 -4.85 -31.97
N ARG A 155 8.68 -5.25 -31.41
CA ARG A 155 9.43 -4.40 -30.49
C ARG A 155 10.00 -3.19 -31.23
N ALA A 156 10.60 -3.38 -32.41
CA ALA A 156 11.14 -2.28 -33.20
C ALA A 156 10.05 -1.26 -33.55
N TRP A 157 8.90 -1.71 -34.09
CA TRP A 157 7.78 -0.81 -34.36
C TRP A 157 7.27 -0.09 -33.11
N PHE A 158 7.14 -0.80 -31.99
CA PHE A 158 6.68 -0.20 -30.74
C PHE A 158 7.61 0.95 -30.28
N VAL A 159 8.93 0.73 -30.36
CA VAL A 159 9.93 1.68 -29.87
C VAL A 159 10.17 2.82 -30.86
N ASP A 160 10.26 2.52 -32.15
CA ASP A 160 10.73 3.46 -33.16
C ASP A 160 9.60 4.25 -33.82
N GLU A 161 8.36 3.73 -33.80
CA GLU A 161 7.20 4.35 -34.46
C GLU A 161 6.07 4.67 -33.46
N HIS A 162 5.67 3.69 -32.65
CA HIS A 162 4.47 3.81 -31.82
C HIS A 162 4.66 4.82 -30.66
N VAL A 163 5.63 4.59 -29.78
CA VAL A 163 5.83 5.47 -28.61
C VAL A 163 6.24 6.90 -28.97
N PRO A 164 7.10 7.16 -29.97
CA PRO A 164 7.39 8.53 -30.40
C PRO A 164 6.16 9.31 -30.84
N THR A 165 5.15 8.64 -31.38
CA THR A 165 3.88 9.29 -31.74
C THR A 165 3.01 9.52 -30.51
N LEU A 166 2.89 8.53 -29.61
CA LEU A 166 2.16 8.71 -28.35
C LEU A 166 2.76 9.83 -27.47
N ALA A 167 4.08 9.97 -27.46
CA ALA A 167 4.79 10.99 -26.70
C ALA A 167 4.54 12.42 -27.21
N GLN A 168 4.01 12.58 -28.43
CA GLN A 168 3.53 13.87 -28.95
C GLN A 168 2.12 14.20 -28.45
N GLY A 169 1.38 13.19 -27.98
CA GLY A 169 0.03 13.34 -27.43
C GLY A 169 0.03 14.06 -26.09
N ALA A 170 -1.03 14.85 -25.86
CA ALA A 170 -1.19 15.58 -24.60
C ALA A 170 -1.28 14.62 -23.40
N GLY A 171 -0.57 14.96 -22.34
CA GLY A 171 -0.62 14.23 -21.07
C GLY A 171 0.15 12.91 -21.04
N TRP A 172 0.89 12.51 -22.09
CA TRP A 172 1.74 11.32 -22.04
C TRP A 172 2.81 11.43 -20.94
N LEU A 173 2.92 10.38 -20.12
CA LEU A 173 3.86 10.34 -18.99
C LEU A 173 4.91 9.24 -19.15
N ARG A 174 4.48 8.03 -19.52
CA ARG A 174 5.35 6.85 -19.57
C ARG A 174 4.79 5.82 -20.53
N SER A 175 5.66 5.05 -21.17
CA SER A 175 5.31 3.83 -21.87
C SER A 175 6.26 2.71 -21.50
N ARG A 176 5.72 1.53 -21.25
CA ARG A 176 6.46 0.31 -20.92
C ARG A 176 6.01 -0.81 -21.85
N LEU A 177 6.97 -1.54 -22.40
CA LEU A 177 6.72 -2.73 -23.20
C LEU A 177 7.17 -3.96 -22.40
N PHE A 178 6.29 -4.93 -22.32
CA PHE A 178 6.57 -6.23 -21.74
C PHE A 178 6.29 -7.35 -22.74
N LYS A 179 6.84 -8.52 -22.48
CA LYS A 179 6.62 -9.76 -23.27
C LYS A 179 6.27 -10.89 -22.32
N THR A 180 5.40 -11.82 -22.74
CA THR A 180 5.03 -13.00 -21.95
C THR A 180 6.26 -13.66 -21.34
N SER A 181 6.23 -13.87 -20.03
CA SER A 181 7.35 -14.44 -19.30
C SER A 181 7.42 -15.95 -19.46
N SER A 182 8.63 -16.50 -19.49
CA SER A 182 8.88 -17.94 -19.46
C SER A 182 8.44 -18.62 -18.16
N LEU A 183 8.21 -17.85 -17.09
CA LEU A 183 7.60 -18.35 -15.85
C LEU A 183 6.08 -18.57 -15.97
N GLY A 184 5.46 -18.04 -17.02
CA GLY A 184 4.07 -18.28 -17.35
C GLY A 184 3.87 -19.64 -18.06
N GLN A 185 2.61 -20.06 -18.17
CA GLN A 185 2.22 -21.26 -18.93
C GLN A 185 1.78 -20.94 -20.37
N GLN A 186 1.99 -19.70 -20.84
CA GLN A 186 1.59 -19.30 -22.19
C GLN A 186 2.63 -19.74 -23.20
N GLU A 187 2.21 -20.54 -24.18
CA GLU A 187 3.04 -20.96 -25.32
C GLU A 187 3.15 -19.86 -26.38
N THR A 188 2.11 -19.02 -26.50
CA THR A 188 2.08 -17.92 -27.46
C THR A 188 2.74 -16.67 -26.88
N VAL A 189 3.60 -16.04 -27.68
CA VAL A 189 4.21 -14.75 -27.35
C VAL A 189 3.15 -13.65 -27.44
N VAL A 190 2.91 -12.97 -26.31
CA VAL A 190 2.08 -11.76 -26.24
C VAL A 190 2.97 -10.61 -25.78
N TYR A 191 2.86 -9.46 -26.45
CA TYR A 191 3.41 -8.20 -25.97
C TYR A 191 2.35 -7.41 -25.22
N LEU A 192 2.73 -6.82 -24.09
CA LEU A 192 1.89 -5.90 -23.31
C LEU A 192 2.51 -4.51 -23.37
N GLY A 193 1.84 -3.58 -24.05
CA GLY A 193 2.11 -2.14 -23.95
C GLY A 193 1.31 -1.53 -22.80
N LEU A 194 1.98 -0.82 -21.88
CA LEU A 194 1.33 0.00 -20.86
C LEU A 194 1.72 1.47 -21.07
N HIS A 195 0.73 2.32 -21.27
CA HIS A 195 0.92 3.74 -21.54
C HIS A 195 0.20 4.56 -20.46
N ASP A 196 0.96 5.28 -19.63
CA ASP A 196 0.44 6.10 -18.55
C ASP A 196 0.27 7.56 -19.02
N TYR A 197 -0.86 8.16 -18.67
CA TYR A 197 -1.24 9.53 -19.02
C TYR A 197 -1.75 10.29 -17.79
N ALA A 198 -1.45 11.58 -17.72
CA ALA A 198 -2.16 12.51 -16.85
C ALA A 198 -3.55 12.80 -17.45
N LYS A 199 -4.59 12.73 -16.62
CA LYS A 199 -5.97 13.00 -17.02
C LYS A 199 -6.13 14.47 -17.42
N HIS A 200 -6.53 14.73 -18.66
CA HIS A 200 -6.93 16.05 -19.12
C HIS A 200 -8.47 16.14 -19.20
N LYS A 201 -9.03 17.36 -19.09
CA LYS A 201 -10.48 17.56 -19.17
C LYS A 201 -10.98 17.19 -20.56
N GLY A 202 -11.72 16.08 -20.66
CA GLY A 202 -12.50 15.74 -21.85
C GLY A 202 -11.85 14.74 -22.82
N ASP A 203 -10.55 14.47 -22.69
CA ASP A 203 -9.84 13.60 -23.63
C ASP A 203 -9.52 12.24 -23.00
N THR A 204 -10.12 11.19 -23.56
CA THR A 204 -9.57 9.83 -23.45
C THR A 204 -8.36 9.78 -24.38
N PRO A 205 -7.17 9.35 -23.93
CA PRO A 205 -6.01 9.25 -24.81
C PRO A 205 -6.32 8.36 -26.01
N SER A 206 -6.34 8.94 -27.21
CA SER A 206 -6.39 8.15 -28.43
C SER A 206 -4.99 7.60 -28.69
N THR A 207 -4.86 6.28 -28.66
CA THR A 207 -3.66 5.57 -29.08
C THR A 207 -3.89 4.79 -30.38
N ASP A 208 -5.01 5.05 -31.08
CA ASP A 208 -5.30 4.40 -32.36
C ASP A 208 -4.37 4.96 -33.43
N MET A 209 -3.51 4.09 -33.92
CA MET A 209 -2.62 4.35 -35.03
C MET A 209 -2.69 3.19 -36.02
N ALA A 210 -2.64 3.51 -37.31
CA ALA A 210 -2.45 2.52 -38.35
C ALA A 210 -1.13 1.79 -38.11
N ARG A 211 -1.18 0.49 -37.81
CA ARG A 211 0.01 -0.35 -37.67
C ARG A 211 0.46 -0.82 -39.06
N ARG A 212 1.79 -0.94 -39.25
CA ARG A 212 2.39 -1.58 -40.43
C ARG A 212 2.79 -3.04 -40.16
N ILE A 213 2.33 -3.59 -39.04
CA ILE A 213 2.62 -4.96 -38.57
C ILE A 213 1.33 -5.75 -38.58
N ASP A 214 1.41 -7.01 -39.00
CA ASP A 214 0.29 -7.93 -38.95
C ASP A 214 0.15 -8.50 -37.53
N VAL A 215 -1.06 -8.43 -36.98
CA VAL A 215 -1.38 -8.91 -35.64
C VAL A 215 -2.40 -10.04 -35.72
N LEU A 216 -2.13 -11.13 -35.01
CA LEU A 216 -3.03 -12.30 -34.94
C LEU A 216 -4.20 -12.05 -33.99
N ALA A 217 -3.96 -11.28 -32.93
CA ALA A 217 -4.97 -10.88 -31.97
C ALA A 217 -4.54 -9.60 -31.24
N GLU A 218 -5.52 -8.78 -30.87
CA GLU A 218 -5.30 -7.61 -30.04
C GLU A 218 -6.43 -7.45 -29.01
N ASN A 219 -6.08 -6.88 -27.86
CA ASN A 219 -7.04 -6.44 -26.87
C ASN A 219 -6.51 -5.16 -26.21
N ARG A 220 -7.30 -4.09 -26.28
CA ARG A 220 -6.96 -2.78 -25.73
C ARG A 220 -7.95 -2.39 -24.66
N ARG A 221 -7.44 -1.88 -23.54
CA ARG A 221 -8.27 -1.37 -22.45
C ARG A 221 -7.72 -0.11 -21.81
N THR A 222 -8.60 0.84 -21.49
CA THR A 222 -8.28 2.06 -20.76
C THR A 222 -8.71 1.90 -19.31
N TRP A 223 -7.82 2.31 -18.40
CA TRP A 223 -7.93 2.07 -16.97
C TRP A 223 -7.71 3.37 -16.20
N SER A 224 -8.48 3.59 -15.14
CA SER A 224 -8.21 4.65 -14.15
C SER A 224 -7.50 4.04 -12.96
N LEU A 225 -6.33 4.56 -12.61
CA LEU A 225 -5.72 4.29 -11.32
C LEU A 225 -6.63 4.91 -10.24
N PHE A 226 -6.91 4.16 -9.17
CA PHE A 226 -7.79 4.65 -8.11
C PHE A 226 -7.31 4.30 -6.71
N TYR A 227 -6.31 3.43 -6.60
CA TYR A 227 -5.75 3.02 -5.32
C TYR A 227 -4.32 2.53 -5.49
N VAL A 228 -3.42 2.99 -4.62
CA VAL A 228 -2.04 2.51 -4.54
C VAL A 228 -1.90 1.65 -3.28
N PHE A 229 -1.44 0.41 -3.45
CA PHE A 229 -1.22 -0.49 -2.33
C PHE A 229 -0.01 -0.06 -1.49
N GLY A 230 -0.14 -0.24 -0.18
CA GLY A 230 0.98 -0.26 0.76
C GLY A 230 0.95 -1.53 1.60
N PRO A 231 2.04 -1.85 2.32
CA PRO A 231 2.09 -3.00 3.24
C PRO A 231 1.17 -2.84 4.47
N ALA A 232 0.66 -1.63 4.68
CA ALA A 232 -0.21 -1.25 5.78
C ALA A 232 -1.65 -1.01 5.29
N PRO A 233 -2.63 -1.84 5.70
CA PRO A 233 -4.03 -1.65 5.34
C PRO A 233 -4.60 -0.34 5.90
N ARG A 234 -5.37 0.39 5.08
CA ARG A 234 -5.80 1.76 5.40
C ARG A 234 -7.20 2.14 4.88
N ASP A 235 -7.84 1.30 4.08
CA ASP A 235 -9.13 1.64 3.46
C ASP A 235 -10.29 1.40 4.43
N LEU A 236 -10.50 2.34 5.35
CA LEU A 236 -11.65 2.35 6.26
C LEU A 236 -13.00 2.41 5.53
N GLY A 237 -13.03 3.00 4.33
CA GLY A 237 -14.21 3.03 3.47
C GLY A 237 -14.65 1.64 3.06
N ALA A 238 -13.71 0.80 2.64
CA ALA A 238 -14.01 -0.59 2.33
C ALA A 238 -14.52 -1.38 3.54
N VAL A 239 -13.91 -1.20 4.73
CA VAL A 239 -14.38 -1.83 5.97
C VAL A 239 -15.79 -1.37 6.33
N SER A 240 -16.11 -0.07 6.16
CA SER A 240 -17.42 0.49 6.48
C SER A 240 -18.54 -0.05 5.59
N LEU A 241 -18.23 -0.32 4.32
CA LEU A 241 -19.19 -0.79 3.31
C LEU A 241 -19.34 -2.31 3.30
N ASN A 242 -18.42 -3.05 3.93
CA ASN A 242 -18.46 -4.51 3.96
C ASN A 242 -19.76 -4.99 4.66
N PRO A 243 -20.59 -5.82 3.99
CA PRO A 243 -21.84 -6.33 4.55
C PRO A 243 -21.64 -7.36 5.66
N ASP A 244 -20.47 -8.01 5.73
CA ASP A 244 -20.20 -9.07 6.70
C ASP A 244 -20.28 -8.53 8.13
N PRO A 245 -20.96 -9.23 9.05
CA PRO A 245 -21.07 -8.79 10.44
C PRO A 245 -19.81 -9.13 11.25
N ALA A 246 -19.00 -10.09 10.80
CA ALA A 246 -17.81 -10.55 11.50
C ALA A 246 -16.60 -9.65 11.24
N ALA A 247 -15.81 -9.41 12.29
CA ALA A 247 -14.48 -8.84 12.17
C ALA A 247 -13.55 -9.79 11.39
N PHE A 248 -12.76 -9.27 10.47
CA PHE A 248 -11.67 -10.05 9.89
C PHE A 248 -10.45 -10.02 10.82
N THR A 249 -9.73 -11.14 10.91
CA THR A 249 -8.40 -11.22 11.52
C THR A 249 -7.50 -12.06 10.63
N SER A 250 -6.30 -11.57 10.34
CA SER A 250 -5.31 -12.27 9.52
C SER A 250 -4.85 -13.56 10.22
N PRO A 251 -4.37 -14.57 9.47
CA PRO A 251 -3.91 -15.85 10.05
C PRO A 251 -2.82 -15.71 11.13
N ASP A 252 -1.98 -14.68 11.04
CA ASP A 252 -0.93 -14.37 12.02
C ASP A 252 -1.44 -13.56 13.24
N GLY A 253 -2.71 -13.16 13.24
CA GLY A 253 -3.35 -12.37 14.29
C GLY A 253 -2.90 -10.90 14.35
N ARG A 254 -2.06 -10.44 13.41
CA ARG A 254 -1.45 -9.10 13.48
C ARG A 254 -2.23 -8.02 12.75
N THR A 255 -3.18 -8.40 11.89
CA THR A 255 -4.09 -7.48 11.22
C THR A 255 -5.52 -7.86 11.55
N SER A 256 -6.35 -6.89 11.91
CA SER A 256 -7.78 -7.10 12.11
C SER A 256 -8.60 -5.89 11.70
N THR A 257 -9.84 -6.12 11.28
CA THR A 257 -10.79 -5.06 10.97
C THR A 257 -12.04 -5.21 11.84
N VAL A 258 -12.58 -4.09 12.30
CA VAL A 258 -13.86 -4.06 13.02
C VAL A 258 -14.80 -3.14 12.27
N ARG A 259 -15.93 -3.70 11.84
CA ARG A 259 -17.01 -2.92 11.25
C ARG A 259 -17.79 -2.20 12.35
N SER A 260 -17.98 -0.91 12.15
CA SER A 260 -18.90 -0.08 12.93
C SER A 260 -19.13 1.25 12.18
N PRO A 261 -20.01 2.15 12.64
CA PRO A 261 -20.09 3.52 12.10
C PRO A 261 -18.77 4.30 12.22
N SER A 262 -17.84 3.83 13.05
CA SER A 262 -16.45 4.29 13.14
C SER A 262 -15.52 3.10 12.91
N PRO A 263 -15.40 2.60 11.67
CA PRO A 263 -14.65 1.38 11.35
C PRO A 263 -13.22 1.44 11.90
N VAL A 264 -12.63 0.27 12.13
CA VAL A 264 -11.29 0.14 12.69
C VAL A 264 -10.47 -0.80 11.82
N ILE A 265 -9.22 -0.43 11.58
CA ILE A 265 -8.15 -1.32 11.12
C ILE A 265 -7.06 -1.30 12.21
N SER A 266 -6.71 -2.47 12.75
CA SER A 266 -5.52 -2.65 13.58
C SER A 266 -4.51 -3.44 12.77
N SER A 267 -3.30 -2.95 12.62
CA SER A 267 -2.24 -3.63 11.86
C SER A 267 -0.87 -3.11 12.29
N TYR A 268 0.15 -3.26 11.46
CA TYR A 268 1.50 -2.79 11.72
C TYR A 268 2.20 -2.32 10.44
N ILE A 269 3.24 -1.52 10.61
CA ILE A 269 4.29 -1.32 9.60
C ILE A 269 5.58 -1.99 10.03
N THR A 270 6.45 -2.26 9.07
CA THR A 270 7.86 -2.58 9.31
C THR A 270 8.69 -1.42 8.79
N THR A 271 9.46 -0.77 9.67
CA THR A 271 10.36 0.32 9.28
C THR A 271 11.58 -0.21 8.54
N LYS A 272 12.36 0.70 7.93
CA LYS A 272 13.61 0.36 7.22
C LYS A 272 14.64 -0.37 8.08
N ASP A 273 14.69 -0.09 9.38
CA ASP A 273 15.55 -0.80 10.34
C ASP A 273 14.90 -2.07 10.91
N SER A 274 13.81 -2.53 10.31
CA SER A 274 13.06 -3.74 10.70
C SER A 274 12.30 -3.65 12.02
N LEU A 275 12.05 -2.45 12.55
CA LEU A 275 11.16 -2.28 13.70
C LEU A 275 9.70 -2.50 13.26
N THR A 276 8.99 -3.36 13.98
CA THR A 276 7.54 -3.47 13.87
C THR A 276 6.87 -2.39 14.70
N ILE A 277 6.01 -1.59 14.08
CA ILE A 277 5.20 -0.57 14.75
C ILE A 277 3.71 -0.92 14.59
N PRO A 278 3.06 -1.44 15.64
CA PRO A 278 1.62 -1.62 15.63
C PRO A 278 0.89 -0.28 15.58
N TYR A 279 -0.18 -0.21 14.80
CA TYR A 279 -1.06 0.93 14.72
C TYR A 279 -2.53 0.53 14.71
N ARG A 280 -3.37 1.51 15.00
CA ARG A 280 -4.82 1.43 14.93
C ARG A 280 -5.35 2.68 14.23
N LEU A 281 -5.96 2.48 13.08
CA LEU A 281 -6.64 3.49 12.28
C LEU A 281 -8.15 3.34 12.47
N GLN A 282 -8.85 4.42 12.83
CA GLN A 282 -10.28 4.34 13.11
C GLN A 282 -11.01 5.67 12.91
N GLY A 283 -12.35 5.64 12.89
CA GLY A 283 -13.17 6.85 12.78
C GLY A 283 -13.68 7.06 11.37
N ASN A 284 -13.67 8.30 10.88
CA ASN A 284 -14.32 8.65 9.62
C ASN A 284 -13.74 7.88 8.42
N PRO A 285 -14.57 7.17 7.64
CA PRO A 285 -14.13 6.37 6.50
C PRO A 285 -13.89 7.16 5.20
N ALA A 286 -14.36 8.41 5.11
CA ALA A 286 -14.23 9.22 3.89
C ALA A 286 -12.75 9.41 3.53
N PRO A 287 -12.34 9.26 2.25
CA PRO A 287 -10.93 9.24 1.84
C PRO A 287 -10.16 10.50 2.27
N ASP A 288 -10.81 11.65 2.23
CA ASP A 288 -10.32 13.00 2.54
C ASP A 288 -10.48 13.41 4.02
N ALA A 289 -10.94 12.51 4.88
CA ALA A 289 -11.17 12.81 6.30
C ALA A 289 -9.88 13.31 6.99
N PRO A 290 -9.93 14.44 7.72
CA PRO A 290 -8.77 14.98 8.44
C PRO A 290 -8.23 13.97 9.47
N VAL A 291 -6.94 13.66 9.38
CA VAL A 291 -6.29 12.67 10.25
C VAL A 291 -5.68 13.32 11.49
N VAL A 292 -6.03 12.84 12.67
CA VAL A 292 -5.38 13.14 13.95
C VAL A 292 -4.58 11.94 14.41
N ALA A 293 -3.29 12.14 14.70
CA ALA A 293 -2.41 11.11 15.25
C ALA A 293 -2.12 11.33 16.74
N PHE A 294 -1.91 10.24 17.47
CA PHE A 294 -1.57 10.25 18.90
C PHE A 294 -0.19 9.62 19.16
N SER A 295 0.71 10.37 19.79
CA SER A 295 2.05 9.92 20.21
C SER A 295 2.09 9.70 21.72
N ASN A 296 2.39 8.46 22.11
CA ASN A 296 2.26 7.99 23.50
C ASN A 296 3.33 8.55 24.45
N SER A 297 3.08 8.39 25.76
CA SER A 297 4.12 8.55 26.78
C SER A 297 5.06 7.34 26.82
N LEU A 298 6.22 7.49 27.45
CA LEU A 298 7.16 6.38 27.64
C LEU A 298 6.48 5.23 28.44
N LEU A 299 6.79 3.98 28.08
CA LEU A 299 6.25 2.75 28.70
C LEU A 299 4.72 2.57 28.62
N THR A 300 4.03 3.37 27.82
CA THR A 300 2.58 3.21 27.57
C THR A 300 2.32 2.60 26.19
N SER A 301 1.06 2.28 25.89
CA SER A 301 0.62 1.83 24.57
C SER A 301 -0.42 2.76 23.96
N LEU A 302 -0.75 2.53 22.70
CA LEU A 302 -1.82 3.21 21.96
C LEU A 302 -3.19 3.19 22.67
N HIS A 303 -3.37 2.28 23.63
CA HIS A 303 -4.59 2.14 24.44
C HIS A 303 -4.73 3.21 25.52
N MET A 304 -3.66 3.93 25.88
CA MET A 304 -3.76 5.05 26.84
C MET A 304 -4.73 6.14 26.36
N TRP A 305 -4.99 6.18 25.05
CA TRP A 305 -5.87 7.14 24.40
C TRP A 305 -7.32 6.65 24.25
N ASP A 306 -7.66 5.40 24.62
CA ASP A 306 -9.00 4.85 24.41
C ASP A 306 -10.12 5.78 24.94
N PRO A 307 -10.09 6.28 26.19
CA PRO A 307 -11.13 7.18 26.69
C PRO A 307 -11.26 8.49 25.91
N LEU A 308 -10.15 9.09 25.51
CA LEU A 308 -10.15 10.33 24.73
C LEU A 308 -10.68 10.10 23.31
N VAL A 309 -10.32 8.98 22.72
CA VAL A 309 -10.76 8.62 21.38
C VAL A 309 -12.25 8.33 21.33
N ASP A 310 -12.81 7.70 22.36
CA ASP A 310 -14.26 7.49 22.46
C ASP A 310 -15.01 8.82 22.55
N LEU A 311 -14.48 9.78 23.31
CA LEU A 311 -15.02 11.14 23.35
C LEU A 311 -14.90 11.84 21.98
N LEU A 312 -13.75 11.74 21.32
CA LEU A 312 -13.52 12.38 20.02
C LEU A 312 -14.41 11.82 18.92
N LYS A 313 -14.66 10.51 18.89
CA LYS A 313 -15.61 9.93 17.92
C LYS A 313 -17.00 10.54 18.04
N GLN A 314 -17.45 10.86 19.26
CA GLN A 314 -18.75 11.49 19.50
C GLN A 314 -18.75 12.97 19.17
N LYS A 315 -17.69 13.70 19.57
CA LYS A 315 -17.63 15.17 19.45
C LYS A 315 -17.11 15.66 18.09
N ARG A 316 -16.36 14.82 17.39
CA ARG A 316 -15.65 15.12 16.14
C ARG A 316 -15.70 13.91 15.19
N PRO A 317 -16.91 13.49 14.77
CA PRO A 317 -17.09 12.36 13.84
C PRO A 317 -16.50 12.61 12.45
N ASP A 318 -16.12 13.85 12.14
CA ASP A 318 -15.39 14.24 10.93
C ASP A 318 -13.94 13.71 10.90
N LEU A 319 -13.37 13.35 12.05
CA LEU A 319 -11.96 12.97 12.16
C LEU A 319 -11.72 11.49 11.85
N ARG A 320 -10.62 11.24 11.14
CA ARG A 320 -9.93 9.95 11.14
C ARG A 320 -8.84 9.97 12.22
N ILE A 321 -8.73 8.89 12.99
CA ILE A 321 -7.86 8.81 14.16
C ILE A 321 -6.82 7.72 13.93
N LEU A 322 -5.54 8.10 14.02
CA LEU A 322 -4.39 7.20 13.98
C LEU A 322 -3.76 7.11 15.37
N ARG A 323 -3.59 5.90 15.87
CA ARG A 323 -2.80 5.63 17.07
C ARG A 323 -1.76 4.58 16.77
N TYR A 324 -0.62 4.65 17.42
CA TYR A 324 0.47 3.71 17.20
C TYR A 324 1.28 3.51 18.47
N ASP A 325 1.95 2.37 18.57
CA ASP A 325 2.94 2.14 19.62
C ASP A 325 4.29 2.69 19.21
N THR A 326 4.98 3.38 20.10
CA THR A 326 6.28 3.98 19.80
C THR A 326 7.42 2.95 19.93
N ARG A 327 8.54 3.22 19.26
CA ARG A 327 9.80 2.49 19.47
C ARG A 327 10.10 2.32 20.97
N GLY A 328 10.53 1.12 21.35
CA GLY A 328 10.80 0.75 22.75
C GLY A 328 9.58 0.16 23.49
N ARG A 329 8.38 0.18 22.91
CA ARG A 329 7.21 -0.52 23.47
C ARG A 329 7.20 -2.02 23.15
N HIS A 330 7.76 -2.38 22.00
CA HIS A 330 7.89 -3.73 21.46
C HIS A 330 9.36 -4.07 21.27
N PRO A 331 9.72 -5.35 21.03
CA PRO A 331 11.11 -5.72 20.71
C PRO A 331 11.70 -4.84 19.62
N ILE A 332 12.91 -4.35 19.87
CA ILE A 332 13.65 -3.49 18.94
C ILE A 332 14.64 -4.30 18.10
N PRO A 333 14.97 -3.84 16.89
CA PRO A 333 16.01 -4.44 16.06
C PRO A 333 17.36 -4.57 16.78
N GLN A 334 18.15 -5.57 16.39
CA GLN A 334 19.48 -5.83 16.93
C GLN A 334 20.56 -5.40 15.93
N PRO A 335 21.69 -4.84 16.37
CA PRO A 335 21.98 -4.44 17.76
C PRO A 335 21.13 -3.22 18.19
N PRO A 336 20.85 -3.05 19.49
CA PRO A 336 20.02 -1.95 19.96
C PRO A 336 20.78 -0.63 19.80
N HIS A 337 20.11 0.36 19.22
CA HIS A 337 20.60 1.73 19.12
C HIS A 337 19.75 2.65 20.00
N ALA A 338 20.39 3.66 20.61
CA ALA A 338 19.70 4.65 21.41
C ALA A 338 18.64 5.38 20.56
N ALA A 339 17.39 5.40 21.04
CA ALA A 339 16.33 6.14 20.38
C ALA A 339 16.49 7.64 20.66
N THR A 340 16.52 8.44 19.60
CA THR A 340 16.52 9.91 19.68
C THR A 340 15.16 10.46 19.25
N PHE A 341 14.89 11.74 19.50
CA PHE A 341 13.69 12.36 18.95
C PHE A 341 13.68 12.37 17.42
N ALA A 342 14.85 12.46 16.76
CA ALA A 342 14.95 12.32 15.32
C ALA A 342 14.53 10.91 14.85
N THR A 343 14.91 9.88 15.62
CA THR A 343 14.46 8.49 15.38
C THR A 343 12.94 8.37 15.53
N LEU A 344 12.38 8.90 16.63
CA LEU A 344 10.93 8.84 16.89
C LEU A 344 10.12 9.60 15.82
N THR A 345 10.61 10.75 15.33
CA THR A 345 9.96 11.48 14.24
C THR A 345 10.08 10.76 12.90
N ALA A 346 11.22 10.10 12.64
CA ALA A 346 11.40 9.30 11.43
C ALA A 346 10.52 8.04 11.42
N ASP A 347 10.30 7.42 12.57
CA ASP A 347 9.35 6.30 12.74
C ASP A 347 7.92 6.75 12.44
N LEU A 348 7.49 7.89 12.99
CA LEU A 348 6.18 8.48 12.68
C LEU A 348 6.06 8.83 11.19
N LEU A 349 7.09 9.43 10.60
CA LEU A 349 7.09 9.77 9.16
C LEU A 349 6.90 8.51 8.30
N GLN A 350 7.64 7.44 8.59
CA GLN A 350 7.49 6.14 7.89
C GLN A 350 6.11 5.53 8.06
N LEU A 351 5.49 5.66 9.25
CA LEU A 351 4.10 5.23 9.47
C LEU A 351 3.13 6.02 8.61
N LEU A 352 3.26 7.35 8.54
CA LEU A 352 2.40 8.19 7.71
C LEU A 352 2.57 7.88 6.22
N ASP A 353 3.82 7.68 5.77
CA ASP A 353 4.12 7.32 4.38
C ASP A 353 3.52 5.96 4.02
N SER A 354 3.68 4.95 4.90
CA SER A 354 3.10 3.61 4.69
C SER A 354 1.57 3.61 4.64
N LEU A 355 0.93 4.57 5.33
CA LEU A 355 -0.51 4.77 5.33
C LEU A 355 -1.00 5.78 4.28
N HIS A 356 -0.10 6.30 3.43
CA HIS A 356 -0.40 7.31 2.42
C HIS A 356 -1.10 8.54 3.02
N ILE A 357 -0.63 8.99 4.20
CA ILE A 357 -1.11 10.19 4.87
C ILE A 357 -0.13 11.33 4.55
N PRO A 358 -0.42 12.17 3.54
CA PRO A 358 0.50 13.24 3.13
C PRO A 358 0.64 14.30 4.21
N ARG A 359 -0.43 14.57 4.97
CA ARG A 359 -0.42 15.59 6.02
C ARG A 359 -1.39 15.27 7.14
N LEU A 360 -0.91 15.39 8.39
CA LEU A 360 -1.76 15.30 9.57
C LEU A 360 -2.51 16.62 9.80
N TYR A 361 -3.80 16.52 10.12
CA TYR A 361 -4.57 17.64 10.63
C TYR A 361 -4.09 18.06 12.02
N ALA A 362 -3.82 17.08 12.90
CA ALA A 362 -3.18 17.34 14.18
C ALA A 362 -2.32 16.16 14.66
N LEU A 363 -1.30 16.46 15.45
CA LEU A 363 -0.51 15.48 16.19
C LEU A 363 -0.61 15.82 17.68
N VAL A 364 -1.16 14.90 18.46
CA VAL A 364 -1.35 15.03 19.91
C VAL A 364 -0.34 14.15 20.62
N GLY A 365 0.43 14.72 21.53
CA GLY A 365 1.47 14.00 22.26
C GLY A 365 1.54 14.40 23.73
N VAL A 366 1.91 13.45 24.58
CA VAL A 366 2.13 13.68 26.02
C VAL A 366 3.52 13.20 26.43
N SER A 367 4.23 13.93 27.30
CA SER A 367 5.58 13.59 27.77
C SER A 367 6.56 13.36 26.61
N VAL A 368 7.17 12.17 26.49
CA VAL A 368 8.01 11.81 25.33
C VAL A 368 7.26 11.99 24.01
N GLY A 369 5.96 11.71 23.97
CA GLY A 369 5.12 11.98 22.81
C GLY A 369 4.90 13.47 22.56
N GLY A 370 4.87 14.30 23.60
CA GLY A 370 4.78 15.77 23.50
C GLY A 370 6.06 16.35 22.88
N ALA A 371 7.22 15.91 23.37
CA ALA A 371 8.52 16.26 22.79
C ALA A 371 8.66 15.77 21.34
N THR A 372 8.15 14.56 21.04
CA THR A 372 8.08 14.02 19.67
C THR A 372 7.20 14.87 18.77
N ALA A 373 6.04 15.31 19.25
CA ALA A 373 5.13 16.17 18.49
C ALA A 373 5.75 17.54 18.16
N LEU A 374 6.46 18.14 19.12
CA LEU A 374 7.21 19.38 18.90
C LEU A 374 8.35 19.17 17.89
N SER A 375 9.14 18.11 18.05
CA SER A 375 10.22 17.76 17.12
C SER A 375 9.70 17.52 15.69
N PHE A 376 8.56 16.83 15.55
CA PHE A 376 7.96 16.58 14.24
C PHE A 376 7.48 17.88 13.58
N ALA A 377 6.90 18.80 14.35
CA ALA A 377 6.45 20.09 13.85
C ALA A 377 7.62 20.95 13.32
N ILE A 378 8.77 20.91 13.99
CA ILE A 378 9.99 21.64 13.59
C ILE A 378 10.62 21.02 12.34
N ASN A 379 10.76 19.69 12.32
CA ASN A 379 11.52 18.99 11.27
C ASN A 379 10.69 18.65 10.03
N HIS A 380 9.37 18.57 10.15
CA HIS A 380 8.44 18.22 9.06
C HIS A 380 7.24 19.17 8.99
N PRO A 381 7.45 20.50 8.88
CA PRO A 381 6.37 21.50 8.94
C PRO A 381 5.33 21.36 7.83
N THR A 382 5.70 20.79 6.67
CA THR A 382 4.77 20.51 5.57
C THR A 382 3.87 19.30 5.83
N ARG A 383 4.28 18.39 6.73
CA ARG A 383 3.56 17.15 7.07
C ARG A 383 2.58 17.30 8.23
N LEU A 384 2.53 18.47 8.88
CA LEU A 384 1.68 18.72 10.04
C LEU A 384 0.95 20.06 9.92
N ARG A 385 -0.32 20.12 10.32
CA ARG A 385 -1.09 21.37 10.38
C ARG A 385 -1.12 21.96 11.80
N LYS A 386 -1.31 21.13 12.83
CA LYS A 386 -1.39 21.55 14.24
C LYS A 386 -0.67 20.53 15.12
N PHE A 387 -0.06 20.97 16.21
CA PHE A 387 0.40 20.06 17.26
C PHE A 387 -0.23 20.43 18.61
N ILE A 388 -0.42 19.44 19.46
CA ILE A 388 -0.82 19.59 20.86
C ILE A 388 0.20 18.78 21.65
N ALA A 389 1.02 19.46 22.46
CA ALA A 389 2.07 18.81 23.24
C ALA A 389 1.85 19.09 24.73
N CYS A 390 1.64 18.03 25.50
CA CYS A 390 1.21 18.08 26.90
C CYS A 390 2.28 17.49 27.83
N ASP A 391 2.42 18.05 29.02
CA ASP A 391 3.18 17.47 30.14
C ASP A 391 4.58 16.96 29.76
N PHE A 392 5.38 17.82 29.13
CA PHE A 392 6.73 17.51 28.65
C PHE A 392 7.68 18.69 28.85
N ASN A 393 8.98 18.40 28.88
CA ASN A 393 10.02 19.42 28.86
C ASN A 393 10.55 19.59 27.44
N SER A 394 10.64 20.82 26.95
CA SER A 394 11.27 21.13 25.66
C SER A 394 12.78 20.95 25.67
N ALA A 395 13.39 21.00 26.85
CA ALA A 395 14.80 20.70 27.10
C ALA A 395 14.97 19.99 28.44
N SER A 396 15.87 19.00 28.50
CA SER A 396 16.22 18.32 29.75
C SER A 396 17.33 19.09 30.48
N THR A 397 17.15 19.32 31.77
CA THR A 397 18.26 19.76 32.64
C THR A 397 19.26 18.63 32.86
N PRO A 398 20.54 18.91 33.17
CA PRO A 398 21.52 17.87 33.48
C PRO A 398 21.06 16.92 34.59
N ALA A 399 20.40 17.45 35.63
CA ALA A 399 19.83 16.66 36.71
C ALA A 399 18.73 15.70 36.24
N ASN A 400 17.82 16.16 35.36
CA ASN A 400 16.79 15.30 34.78
C ASN A 400 17.41 14.21 33.89
N THR A 401 18.41 14.56 33.07
CA THR A 401 19.14 13.59 32.24
C THR A 401 19.79 12.51 33.09
N GLN A 402 20.50 12.89 34.17
CA GLN A 402 21.13 11.94 35.09
C GLN A 402 20.09 11.02 35.74
N ALA A 403 18.97 11.58 36.23
CA ALA A 403 17.90 10.80 36.86
C ALA A 403 17.31 9.73 35.93
N TRP A 404 17.30 9.95 34.61
CA TRP A 404 16.90 8.95 33.63
C TRP A 404 18.00 7.92 33.34
N GLN A 405 19.26 8.34 33.27
CA GLN A 405 20.40 7.44 33.10
C GLN A 405 20.49 6.43 34.26
N ASP A 406 20.25 6.88 35.49
CA ASP A 406 20.28 6.03 36.69
C ASP A 406 19.19 4.95 36.69
N ARG A 407 18.14 5.09 35.87
CA ARG A 407 17.05 4.12 35.72
C ARG A 407 17.31 3.08 34.63
N VAL A 408 18.33 3.28 33.78
CA VAL A 408 18.70 2.32 32.73
C VAL A 408 19.52 1.20 33.37
N PRO A 409 19.10 -0.08 33.31
CA PRO A 409 19.88 -1.18 33.86
C PRO A 409 21.26 -1.25 33.20
N SER A 410 22.32 -1.41 33.99
CA SER A 410 23.67 -1.59 33.46
C SER A 410 23.75 -2.87 32.59
N PRO A 411 24.44 -2.86 31.44
CA PRO A 411 24.48 -4.01 30.53
C PRO A 411 25.18 -5.29 31.04
N ALA A 412 25.62 -5.32 32.31
CA ALA A 412 26.29 -6.46 32.89
C ALA A 412 25.43 -7.11 33.99
N GLY A 413 24.82 -8.26 33.67
CA GLY A 413 24.51 -9.32 34.62
C GLY A 413 23.44 -9.07 35.70
N SER A 414 22.63 -8.02 35.63
CA SER A 414 21.53 -7.83 36.59
C SER A 414 20.20 -8.30 36.02
N THR A 415 19.58 -9.26 36.71
CA THR A 415 18.20 -9.68 36.51
C THR A 415 17.29 -8.44 36.55
N PRO A 416 16.38 -8.23 35.59
CA PRO A 416 15.47 -7.08 35.65
C PRO A 416 14.69 -7.11 36.98
N PRO A 417 14.50 -5.98 37.67
CA PRO A 417 13.60 -5.95 38.80
C PRO A 417 12.23 -6.44 38.31
N ALA A 418 11.67 -7.43 39.01
CA ALA A 418 10.36 -7.98 38.71
C ALA A 418 9.30 -6.89 38.85
N TRP A 419 9.00 -6.20 37.74
CA TRP A 419 7.84 -5.33 37.66
C TRP A 419 6.62 -6.23 37.67
N LYS A 420 6.00 -6.36 38.85
CA LYS A 420 4.75 -7.08 39.05
C LYS A 420 3.75 -6.61 37.99
N ARG A 421 3.21 -7.57 37.23
CA ARG A 421 2.12 -7.36 36.26
C ARG A 421 0.99 -6.56 36.91
N PRO A 422 0.31 -5.65 36.18
CA PRO A 422 -0.98 -5.16 36.62
C PRO A 422 -1.93 -6.35 36.77
N ILE A 423 -2.65 -6.34 37.88
CA ILE A 423 -3.62 -7.33 38.34
C ILE A 423 -4.58 -7.70 37.19
N SER A 424 -4.75 -9.00 36.96
CA SER A 424 -5.84 -9.54 36.15
C SER A 424 -7.18 -9.14 36.76
N SER A 425 -8.03 -8.47 35.99
CA SER A 425 -9.42 -8.25 36.35
C SER A 425 -10.19 -9.58 36.25
N SER A 426 -10.38 -10.24 37.38
CA SER A 426 -11.47 -11.19 37.59
C SER A 426 -12.63 -10.44 38.23
N GLY A 427 -13.74 -10.35 37.50
CA GLY A 427 -15.06 -9.90 37.93
C GLY A 427 -16.07 -10.43 36.94
#